data_AF-X1GNC3-F1
#
_entry.id   AF-X1GNC3-F1
#
_cell.length_a   1.000
_cell.length_b   1.000
_cell.length_c   1.000
_cell.angle_alpha   90.00
_cell.angle_beta   90.00
_cell.angle_gamma   90.00
#
_symmetry.space_group_name_H-M   'P 1'
#
loop_
_entity.id
_entity.type
_entity.pdbx_description
1 polymer ?
#
loop_
_entity_poly.entity_id
_entity_poly.type
_entity_poly.pdbx_seq_one_letter_code
_entity_poly.pdbx_strand_id
1 'polypeptide(L)'
;MKEKIQLTQYSTKSGCAAKLSATDLKEIMKEVPLGRVDELLVGTEHGDDAAAFKINKDTVLVQTVDFFTPIVDSPYLFGQIAAANALSDVYAMGGKPITALCLVAFSPKLGHKVLEEILKGGFSFNIVFYKSSVLMSSC
;
A
#
# COMPACT_ATOMS: atom_id res chain seq x y z
N MET A 1 8.71 5.42 -33.62
CA MET A 1 8.71 4.47 -32.48
C MET A 1 8.47 5.26 -31.22
N LYS A 2 7.47 4.92 -30.39
CA LYS A 2 7.33 5.51 -29.05
C LYS A 2 8.39 4.90 -28.14
N GLU A 3 9.17 5.73 -27.46
CA GLU A 3 10.10 5.25 -26.43
C GLU A 3 9.34 4.48 -25.35
N LYS A 4 9.87 3.31 -24.99
CA LYS A 4 9.32 2.42 -23.98
C LYS A 4 9.87 2.84 -22.62
N ILE A 5 9.06 3.53 -21.83
CA ILE A 5 9.42 3.96 -20.47
C ILE A 5 9.63 2.72 -19.59
N GLN A 6 10.79 2.62 -18.94
CA GLN A 6 11.12 1.59 -17.95
C GLN A 6 10.93 2.15 -16.53
N LEU A 7 9.87 1.76 -15.85
CA LEU A 7 9.51 2.32 -14.53
C LEU A 7 10.59 2.07 -13.48
N THR A 8 11.31 0.95 -13.58
CA THR A 8 12.37 0.57 -12.64
C THR A 8 13.55 1.55 -12.64
N GLN A 9 13.76 2.32 -13.72
CA GLN A 9 14.82 3.33 -13.81
C GLN A 9 14.55 4.60 -12.99
N TYR A 10 13.32 4.80 -12.52
CA TYR A 10 12.91 5.98 -11.75
C TYR A 10 12.82 5.71 -10.25
N SER A 11 13.39 4.60 -9.79
CA SER A 11 13.49 4.26 -8.38
C SER A 11 14.93 3.98 -7.98
N THR A 12 15.38 4.56 -6.87
CA THR A 12 16.71 4.29 -6.30
C THR A 12 16.77 2.95 -5.57
N LYS A 13 15.62 2.36 -5.19
CA LYS A 13 15.47 1.07 -4.52
C LYS A 13 14.15 0.42 -4.92
N SER A 14 14.16 -0.81 -5.43
CA SER A 14 12.94 -1.50 -5.90
C SER A 14 12.22 -2.29 -4.79
N GLY A 15 10.89 -2.18 -4.71
CA GLY A 15 10.05 -3.05 -3.88
C GLY A 15 10.24 -2.86 -2.38
N CYS A 16 10.14 -3.94 -1.61
CA CYS A 16 10.34 -3.92 -0.14
C CYS A 16 11.75 -3.46 0.30
N ALA A 17 12.73 -3.36 -0.60
CA ALA A 17 14.07 -2.86 -0.28
C ALA A 17 14.10 -1.36 0.09
N ALA A 18 12.99 -0.64 -0.10
CA ALA A 18 12.81 0.73 0.38
C ALA A 18 12.35 0.82 1.86
N LYS A 19 11.96 -0.29 2.49
CA LYS A 19 11.46 -0.30 3.87
C LYS A 19 12.61 -0.11 4.88
N LEU A 20 12.33 0.61 5.97
CA LEU A 20 13.19 0.62 7.15
C LEU A 20 13.25 -0.80 7.73
N SER A 21 14.38 -1.23 8.31
CA SER A 21 14.43 -2.57 8.89
C SER A 21 13.42 -2.71 10.03
N ALA A 22 12.83 -3.90 10.18
CA ALA A 22 11.87 -4.15 11.24
C ALA A 22 12.46 -3.89 12.64
N THR A 23 13.76 -4.17 12.81
CA THR A 23 14.50 -3.90 14.05
C THR A 23 14.61 -2.41 14.33
N ASP A 24 14.98 -1.61 13.33
CA ASP A 24 15.14 -0.15 13.51
C ASP A 24 13.78 0.51 13.78
N LEU A 25 12.73 0.10 13.06
CA LEU A 25 11.39 0.62 13.28
C LEU A 25 10.89 0.28 14.68
N LYS A 26 11.08 -0.98 15.12
CA LYS A 26 10.70 -1.41 16.46
C LYS A 26 11.41 -0.61 17.55
N GLU A 27 12.69 -0.26 17.36
CA GLU A 27 13.43 0.56 18.31
C GLU A 27 12.86 1.98 18.40
N ILE A 28 12.58 2.62 17.26
CA ILE A 28 11.97 3.96 17.22
C ILE A 28 10.59 3.96 17.87
N MET A 29 9.79 2.92 17.63
CA MET A 29 8.42 2.84 18.15
C MET A 29 8.32 2.70 19.66
N LYS A 30 9.40 2.33 20.38
CA LYS A 30 9.39 2.28 21.85
C LYS A 30 9.15 3.63 22.50
N GLU A 31 9.61 4.71 21.86
CA GLU A 31 9.52 6.08 22.38
C GLU A 31 8.28 6.83 21.88
N VAL A 32 7.48 6.21 21.00
CA VAL A 32 6.25 6.79 20.47
C VAL A 32 5.09 6.44 21.41
N PRO A 33 4.35 7.43 21.95
CA PRO A 33 3.19 7.14 22.78
C PRO A 33 2.09 6.49 21.94
N LEU A 34 1.83 5.21 22.19
CA LEU A 34 0.77 4.47 21.53
C LEU A 34 -0.50 4.53 22.38
N GLY A 35 -1.60 4.94 21.76
CA GLY A 35 -2.92 4.82 22.37
C GLY A 35 -3.30 3.33 22.46
N ARG A 36 -3.86 2.94 23.61
CA ARG A 36 -4.48 1.61 23.78
C ARG A 36 -5.96 1.77 24.06
N VAL A 37 -6.75 0.98 23.37
CA VAL A 37 -8.19 0.86 23.54
C VAL A 37 -8.54 -0.63 23.47
N ASP A 38 -9.51 -1.08 24.25
CA ASP A 38 -9.86 -2.50 24.38
C ASP A 38 -10.41 -3.09 23.07
N GLU A 39 -10.88 -2.23 22.17
CA GLU A 39 -11.37 -2.61 20.85
C GLU A 39 -10.24 -2.94 19.86
N LEU A 40 -9.00 -2.53 20.12
CA LEU A 40 -7.86 -2.88 19.27
C LEU A 40 -7.41 -4.31 19.58
N LEU A 41 -7.74 -5.25 18.70
CA LEU A 41 -7.45 -6.67 18.85
C LEU A 41 -6.04 -7.03 18.39
N VAL A 42 -5.58 -6.39 17.32
CA VAL A 42 -4.22 -6.51 16.78
C VAL A 42 -3.72 -5.11 16.47
N GLY A 43 -2.65 -4.73 17.14
CA GLY A 43 -2.02 -3.43 17.05
C GLY A 43 -0.53 -3.51 16.76
N THR A 44 0.14 -2.36 16.85
CA THR A 44 1.56 -2.21 16.52
C THR A 44 2.50 -3.01 17.43
N GLU A 45 2.05 -3.45 18.60
CA GLU A 45 2.83 -4.29 19.52
C GLU A 45 3.23 -5.66 18.94
N HIS A 46 2.47 -6.18 17.98
CA HIS A 46 2.71 -7.51 17.39
C HIS A 46 3.51 -7.45 16.08
N GLY A 47 3.73 -6.25 15.53
CA GLY A 47 4.47 -6.07 14.28
C GLY A 47 3.77 -6.64 13.06
N ASP A 48 2.46 -6.86 13.12
CA ASP A 48 1.66 -7.39 12.02
C ASP A 48 1.48 -6.34 10.91
N ASP A 49 1.40 -6.82 9.67
CA ASP A 49 1.19 -6.01 8.47
C ASP A 49 -0.24 -5.43 8.37
N ALA A 50 -1.11 -5.70 9.35
CA ALA A 50 -2.46 -5.14 9.44
C ALA A 50 -2.91 -4.90 10.89
N ALA A 51 -3.77 -3.90 11.08
CA ALA A 51 -4.48 -3.66 12.33
C ALA A 51 -5.86 -4.32 12.31
N ALA A 52 -6.28 -4.90 13.44
CA ALA A 52 -7.62 -5.47 13.62
C ALA A 52 -8.35 -4.74 14.76
N PHE A 53 -9.47 -4.09 14.42
CA PHE A 53 -10.26 -3.26 15.33
C PHE A 53 -11.68 -3.79 15.45
N LYS A 54 -12.14 -4.05 16.67
CA LYS A 54 -13.50 -4.51 16.95
C LYS A 54 -14.49 -3.36 16.85
N ILE A 55 -15.38 -3.41 15.87
CA ILE A 55 -16.46 -2.40 15.72
C ILE A 55 -17.62 -2.73 16.67
N ASN A 56 -17.97 -4.01 16.79
CA ASN A 56 -19.04 -4.49 17.65
C ASN A 56 -18.81 -5.96 18.01
N LYS A 57 -19.82 -6.62 18.60
CA LYS A 57 -19.71 -8.02 19.06
C LYS A 57 -19.29 -9.00 17.97
N ASP A 58 -19.76 -8.80 16.74
CA ASP A 58 -19.67 -9.78 15.65
C ASP A 58 -18.90 -9.25 14.42
N THR A 59 -18.36 -8.02 14.51
CA THR A 59 -17.66 -7.36 13.39
C THR A 59 -16.30 -6.84 13.83
N VAL A 60 -15.28 -7.23 13.07
CA VAL A 60 -13.90 -6.73 13.18
C VAL A 60 -13.51 -6.09 11.85
N LEU A 61 -12.96 -4.88 11.94
CA LEU A 61 -12.37 -4.15 10.83
C LEU A 61 -10.88 -4.49 10.75
N VAL A 62 -10.45 -5.01 9.61
CA VAL A 62 -9.03 -5.20 9.30
C VAL A 62 -8.58 -4.09 8.36
N GLN A 63 -7.48 -3.42 8.70
CA GLN A 63 -6.92 -2.34 7.88
C GLN A 63 -5.42 -2.56 7.71
N THR A 64 -4.95 -2.41 6.48
CA THR A 64 -3.54 -2.41 6.11
C THR A 64 -3.30 -1.25 5.14
N VAL A 65 -2.05 -0.82 5.06
CA VAL A 65 -1.57 0.08 4.03
C VAL A 65 -0.18 -0.37 3.60
N ASP A 66 -0.01 -0.64 2.30
CA ASP A 66 1.31 -0.87 1.72
C ASP A 66 1.42 -0.12 0.39
N PHE A 67 2.61 0.42 0.14
CA PHE A 67 2.96 1.03 -1.13
C PHE A 67 4.46 0.88 -1.33
N PHE A 68 4.86 0.68 -2.58
CA PHE A 68 6.26 0.51 -2.93
C PHE A 68 6.53 1.07 -4.32
N THR A 69 7.81 1.26 -4.60
CA THR A 69 8.29 1.77 -5.88
C THR A 69 8.14 0.72 -6.98
N PRO A 70 8.08 1.12 -8.27
CA PRO A 70 7.93 0.16 -9.36
C PRO A 70 8.97 -0.96 -9.36
N ILE A 71 8.49 -2.20 -9.44
CA ILE A 71 9.32 -3.43 -9.52
C ILE A 71 9.27 -4.10 -10.91
N VAL A 72 8.37 -3.62 -11.78
CA VAL A 72 8.23 -4.08 -13.16
C VAL A 72 8.03 -2.87 -14.07
N ASP A 73 8.43 -2.99 -15.33
CA ASP A 73 8.34 -1.88 -16.28
C ASP A 73 6.92 -1.66 -16.83
N SER A 74 6.08 -2.69 -16.83
CA SER A 74 4.70 -2.58 -17.31
C SER A 74 3.84 -1.82 -16.28
N PRO A 75 3.29 -0.65 -16.62
CA PRO A 75 2.52 0.14 -15.66
C PRO A 75 1.25 -0.59 -15.18
N TYR A 76 0.55 -1.27 -16.10
CA TYR A 76 -0.63 -2.07 -15.75
C TYR A 76 -0.29 -3.21 -14.80
N LEU A 77 0.77 -3.98 -15.09
CA LEU A 77 1.20 -5.07 -14.19
C LEU A 77 1.67 -4.52 -12.84
N PHE A 78 2.38 -3.39 -12.83
CA PHE A 78 2.79 -2.75 -11.59
C PHE A 78 1.57 -2.40 -10.72
N GLY A 79 0.53 -1.79 -11.30
CA GLY A 79 -0.72 -1.51 -10.60
C GLY A 79 -1.38 -2.75 -10.02
N GLN A 80 -1.43 -3.84 -10.80
CA GLN A 80 -1.97 -5.12 -10.33
C GLN A 80 -1.19 -5.69 -9.14
N ILE A 81 0.15 -5.70 -9.24
CA ILE A 81 1.01 -6.22 -8.18
C ILE A 81 0.89 -5.35 -6.92
N ALA A 82 0.86 -4.03 -7.06
CA ALA A 82 0.70 -3.11 -5.93
C ALA A 82 -0.62 -3.34 -5.18
N ALA A 83 -1.74 -3.45 -5.92
CA ALA A 83 -3.03 -3.76 -5.31
C ALA A 83 -3.06 -5.16 -4.68
N ALA A 84 -2.52 -6.19 -5.36
CA ALA A 84 -2.47 -7.54 -4.80
C ALA A 84 -1.68 -7.60 -3.48
N ASN A 85 -0.54 -6.92 -3.42
CA ASN A 85 0.29 -6.84 -2.22
C ASN A 85 -0.47 -6.18 -1.07
N ALA A 86 -1.05 -4.99 -1.29
CA ALA A 86 -1.79 -4.27 -0.27
C ALA A 86 -3.05 -5.03 0.21
N LEU A 87 -3.66 -5.87 -0.64
CA LEU A 87 -4.80 -6.69 -0.24
C LEU A 87 -4.39 -7.98 0.47
N SER A 88 -3.14 -8.42 0.32
CA SER A 88 -2.69 -9.72 0.82
C SER A 88 -2.74 -9.81 2.35
N ASP A 89 -2.47 -8.72 3.08
CA ASP A 89 -2.50 -8.74 4.54
C ASP A 89 -3.93 -8.92 5.07
N VAL A 90 -4.93 -8.37 4.37
CA VAL A 90 -6.34 -8.60 4.74
C VAL A 90 -6.69 -10.08 4.60
N TYR A 91 -6.25 -10.71 3.51
CA TYR A 91 -6.48 -12.15 3.31
C TYR A 91 -5.68 -13.00 4.30
N ALA A 92 -4.46 -12.62 4.64
CA ALA A 92 -3.63 -13.31 5.64
C ALA A 92 -4.29 -13.32 7.03
N MET A 93 -5.02 -12.25 7.36
CA MET A 93 -5.83 -12.15 8.59
C MET A 93 -7.19 -12.88 8.50
N GLY A 94 -7.46 -13.59 7.40
CA GLY A 94 -8.75 -14.26 7.15
C GLY A 94 -9.90 -13.30 6.85
N GLY A 95 -9.59 -12.02 6.59
CA GLY A 95 -10.57 -11.00 6.26
C GLY A 95 -11.02 -11.05 4.80
N LYS A 96 -12.12 -10.34 4.53
CA LYS A 96 -12.60 -10.09 3.17
C LYS A 96 -12.45 -8.60 2.85
N PRO A 97 -11.63 -8.21 1.86
CA PRO A 97 -11.55 -6.81 1.43
C PRO A 97 -12.93 -6.30 0.97
N ILE A 98 -13.35 -5.15 1.51
CA ILE A 98 -14.63 -4.51 1.18
C ILE A 98 -14.43 -3.22 0.39
N THR A 99 -13.45 -2.42 0.80
CA THR A 99 -13.10 -1.13 0.20
C THR A 99 -11.59 -0.97 0.25
N ALA A 100 -11.06 -0.09 -0.60
CA ALA A 100 -9.64 0.26 -0.59
C ALA A 100 -9.43 1.75 -0.87
N LEU A 101 -8.45 2.36 -0.21
CA LEU A 101 -7.96 3.69 -0.51
C LEU A 101 -6.70 3.57 -1.37
N CYS A 102 -6.77 4.05 -2.60
CA CYS A 102 -5.62 4.05 -3.50
C CYS A 102 -4.73 5.26 -3.20
N LEU A 103 -3.51 5.00 -2.71
CA LEU A 103 -2.47 6.01 -2.52
C LEU A 103 -1.57 6.08 -3.76
N VAL A 104 -1.37 7.29 -4.28
CA VAL A 104 -0.57 7.51 -5.49
C VAL A 104 0.49 8.56 -5.20
N ALA A 105 1.76 8.14 -5.18
CA ALA A 105 2.92 9.01 -5.25
C ALA A 105 3.54 8.88 -6.65
N PHE A 106 3.32 9.86 -7.52
CA PHE A 106 3.66 9.75 -8.95
C PHE A 106 4.30 11.03 -9.49
N SER A 107 5.42 10.89 -10.19
CA SER A 107 6.10 12.02 -10.83
C SER A 107 5.35 12.47 -12.09
N PRO A 108 4.91 13.74 -12.20
CA PRO A 108 4.24 14.24 -13.41
C PRO A 108 5.05 14.08 -14.70
N LYS A 109 6.39 13.97 -14.58
CA LYS A 109 7.32 13.79 -15.70
C LYS A 109 7.09 12.50 -16.49
N LEU A 110 6.51 11.47 -15.86
CA LEU A 110 6.23 10.17 -16.50
C LEU A 110 4.98 10.21 -17.39
N GLY A 111 4.19 11.28 -17.34
CA GLY A 111 3.02 11.50 -18.18
C GLY A 111 1.75 10.77 -17.72
N HIS A 112 0.59 11.36 -18.02
CA HIS A 112 -0.70 10.91 -17.48
C HIS A 112 -1.10 9.50 -17.93
N LYS A 113 -0.68 9.08 -19.13
CA LYS A 113 -1.00 7.74 -19.66
C LYS A 113 -0.38 6.61 -18.84
N VAL A 114 0.81 6.84 -18.30
CA VAL A 114 1.46 5.84 -17.43
C VAL A 114 0.65 5.69 -16.14
N LEU A 115 0.26 6.80 -15.50
CA LEU A 115 -0.58 6.76 -14.32
C LEU A 115 -1.95 6.10 -14.59
N GLU A 116 -2.57 6.41 -15.72
CA GLU A 116 -3.83 5.78 -16.14
C GLU A 116 -3.72 4.25 -16.21
N GLU A 117 -2.66 3.73 -16.81
CA GLU A 117 -2.43 2.29 -16.91
C GLU A 117 -2.16 1.64 -15.55
N ILE A 118 -1.41 2.31 -14.66
CA ILE A 118 -1.22 1.85 -13.26
C ILE A 118 -2.56 1.75 -12.54
N LEU A 119 -3.41 2.78 -12.65
CA LEU A 119 -4.71 2.80 -11.99
C LEU A 119 -5.65 1.72 -12.55
N LYS A 120 -5.65 1.50 -13.87
CA LYS A 120 -6.42 0.40 -14.49
C LYS A 120 -5.97 -0.97 -13.98
N GLY A 121 -4.66 -1.17 -13.82
CA GLY A 121 -4.11 -2.40 -13.23
C GLY A 121 -4.58 -2.58 -11.79
N GLY A 122 -4.40 -1.55 -10.96
CA GLY A 122 -4.78 -1.60 -9.55
C GLY A 122 -6.28 -1.78 -9.32
N PHE A 123 -7.13 -1.22 -10.19
CA PHE A 123 -8.59 -1.29 -10.05
C PHE A 123 -9.20 -2.49 -10.78
N SER A 124 -8.39 -3.41 -11.31
CA SER A 124 -8.87 -4.62 -11.98
C SER A 124 -9.46 -5.66 -11.01
N PHE A 125 -9.33 -5.45 -9.69
CA PHE A 125 -9.89 -6.30 -8.65
C PHE A 125 -11.36 -5.94 -8.36
N ASN A 126 -12.18 -6.93 -8.01
CA ASN A 126 -13.60 -6.74 -7.68
C ASN A 126 -13.80 -6.17 -6.26
N ILE A 127 -13.27 -4.97 -6.02
CA ILE A 127 -13.32 -4.24 -4.75
C ILE A 127 -13.70 -2.78 -5.04
N VAL A 128 -14.42 -2.15 -4.11
CA VAL A 128 -14.77 -0.73 -4.23
C VAL A 128 -13.54 0.12 -3.90
N PHE A 129 -12.89 0.66 -4.93
CA PHE A 129 -11.78 1.58 -4.77
C PHE A 129 -12.25 3.02 -4.63
N TYR A 130 -11.78 3.68 -3.58
CA TYR A 130 -11.88 5.13 -3.41
C TYR A 130 -10.52 5.76 -3.72
N LYS A 131 -10.53 6.76 -4.60
CA LYS A 131 -9.31 7.49 -4.96
C LYS A 131 -8.98 8.51 -3.88
N SER A 132 -7.76 8.44 -3.33
CA SER A 132 -7.15 9.50 -2.54
C SER A 132 -5.84 9.93 -3.20
N SER A 133 -5.75 11.18 -3.67
CA SER A 133 -4.55 11.66 -4.36
C SER A 133 -3.62 12.34 -3.35
N VAL A 134 -2.42 11.80 -3.14
CA VAL A 134 -1.32 12.51 -2.46
C VAL A 134 -0.38 13.03 -3.53
N LEU A 135 -0.57 14.27 -3.97
CA LEU A 135 0.32 14.89 -4.95
C LEU A 135 1.69 15.17 -4.29
N MET A 136 2.66 14.27 -4.49
CA MET A 136 4.06 14.58 -4.23
C MET A 136 4.57 15.46 -5.37
N SER A 137 4.63 16.78 -5.14
CA SER A 137 4.97 17.76 -6.17
C SER A 137 6.44 17.78 -6.58
N SER A 138 7.33 17.03 -5.93
CA SER A 138 8.77 17.09 -6.18
C SER A 138 9.56 16.15 -5.26
N CYS A 139 9.94 14.98 -5.78
CA CYS A 139 11.21 14.32 -5.46
C CYS A 139 11.92 14.05 -6.81
#